data_AF-A0A1M5XDT2-F1
#
_entry.id   AF-A0A1M5XDT2-F1
#
_cell.length_a   1.000
_cell.length_b   1.000
_cell.length_c   1.000
_cell.angle_alpha   90.00
_cell.angle_beta   90.00
_cell.angle_gamma   90.00
#
_symmetry.space_group_name_H-M   'P 1'
#
loop_
_entity.id
_entity.type
_entity.pdbx_description
1 polymer ?
#
loop_
_entity_poly.entity_id
_entity_poly.type
_entity_poly.pdbx_seq_one_letter_code
_entity_poly.pdbx_strand_id
1 'polypeptide(L)'
;MNARTRQYLFAFIFFAVGIYQLTRHDALEASLYISAATAFVFNSLAMEPRLLAYKKGLVITTWVLIIGTGLLLLWLVQFKYL
;
A
#
# COMPACT_ATOMS: atom_id res chain seq x y z
N MET A 1 2.08 -2.21 21.05
CA MET A 1 2.45 -2.73 19.70
C MET A 1 3.37 -1.73 19.02
N ASN A 2 4.53 -2.15 18.48
CA ASN A 2 5.50 -1.25 17.84
C ASN A 2 4.97 -0.71 16.51
N ALA A 3 5.35 0.52 16.13
CA ALA A 3 4.90 1.18 14.90
C ALA A 3 5.21 0.35 13.65
N ARG A 4 6.38 -0.29 13.61
CA ARG A 4 6.78 -1.20 12.52
C ARG A 4 5.88 -2.43 12.41
N THR A 5 5.56 -3.05 13.54
CA THR A 5 4.66 -4.21 13.58
C THR A 5 3.27 -3.85 13.05
N ARG A 6 2.77 -2.66 13.38
CA ARG A 6 1.49 -2.17 12.81
C ARG A 6 1.54 -2.02 11.30
N GLN A 7 2.63 -1.48 10.74
CA GLN A 7 2.75 -1.29 9.30
C GLN A 7 2.76 -2.62 8.56
N TYR A 8 3.52 -3.62 9.04
CA TYR A 8 3.47 -4.96 8.44
C TYR A 8 2.13 -5.66 8.60
N LEU A 9 1.45 -5.46 9.74
CA LEU A 9 0.11 -6.00 9.94
C LEU A 9 -0.88 -5.41 8.92
N PHE A 10 -0.87 -4.09 8.73
CA PHE A 10 -1.70 -3.44 7.72
C PHE A 10 -1.32 -3.89 6.32
N ALA A 11 -0.03 -3.96 6.00
CA ALA A 11 0.43 -4.48 4.72
C ALA A 11 -0.11 -5.89 4.44
N PHE A 12 -0.04 -6.78 5.44
CA PHE A 12 -0.55 -8.14 5.33
C PHE A 12 -2.07 -8.17 5.10
N ILE A 13 -2.83 -7.41 5.88
CA ILE A 13 -4.29 -7.34 5.75
C ILE A 13 -4.67 -6.83 4.35
N PHE A 14 -4.10 -5.69 3.93
CA PHE A 14 -4.40 -5.11 2.61
C PHE A 14 -3.98 -6.04 1.48
N PHE A 15 -2.84 -6.73 1.60
CA PHE A 15 -2.40 -7.69 0.60
C PHE A 15 -3.37 -8.88 0.50
N ALA A 16 -3.81 -9.44 1.63
CA ALA A 16 -4.77 -10.53 1.66
C ALA A 16 -6.13 -10.12 1.05
N VAL A 17 -6.62 -8.93 1.37
CA VAL A 17 -7.86 -8.38 0.78
C VAL A 17 -7.67 -8.14 -0.73
N GLY A 18 -6.52 -7.64 -1.16
CA GLY A 18 -6.20 -7.47 -2.58
C GLY A 18 -6.24 -8.79 -3.36
N ILE A 19 -5.65 -9.86 -2.81
CA ILE A 19 -5.72 -11.20 -3.40
C ILE A 19 -7.16 -11.69 -3.46
N TYR A 20 -7.93 -11.51 -2.38
CA TYR A 20 -9.34 -11.88 -2.37
C TYR A 20 -10.12 -11.15 -3.49
N GLN A 21 -9.88 -9.86 -3.70
CA GLN A 21 -10.54 -9.11 -4.79
C GLN A 21 -10.10 -9.57 -6.19
N LEU A 22 -8.86 -10.02 -6.37
CA LEU A 22 -8.44 -10.69 -7.61
C LEU A 22 -9.27 -11.95 -7.89
N THR A 23 -9.60 -12.74 -6.86
CA THR A 23 -10.48 -13.92 -7.04
C THR A 23 -11.93 -13.56 -7.37
N ARG A 24 -12.35 -12.33 -7.08
CA ARG A 24 -13.67 -11.78 -7.45
C ARG A 24 -13.65 -11.09 -8.82
N HIS A 25 -12.54 -11.15 -9.56
CA HIS A 25 -12.31 -10.44 -10.82
C HIS A 25 -12.43 -8.91 -10.70
N ASP A 26 -12.26 -8.36 -9.50
CA ASP A 26 -12.29 -6.92 -9.28
C ASP A 26 -10.88 -6.34 -9.30
N ALA A 27 -10.36 -6.15 -10.52
CA ALA A 27 -8.99 -5.66 -10.72
C ALA A 27 -8.78 -4.25 -10.16
N LEU A 28 -9.80 -3.40 -10.17
CA LEU A 28 -9.69 -2.03 -9.68
C LEU A 28 -9.54 -2.02 -8.16
N GLU A 29 -10.42 -2.70 -7.44
CA GLU A 29 -10.35 -2.76 -5.98
C GLU A 29 -9.13 -3.58 -5.50
N ALA A 30 -8.76 -4.63 -6.22
CA ALA A 30 -7.52 -5.34 -5.98
C ALA A 30 -6.29 -4.43 -6.11
N SER A 31 -6.22 -3.62 -7.16
CA SER A 31 -5.09 -2.71 -7.40
C SER A 31 -4.93 -1.68 -6.27
N LEU A 32 -6.05 -1.17 -5.74
CA LEU A 32 -6.08 -0.25 -4.60
C LEU A 32 -5.49 -0.89 -3.34
N TYR A 33 -5.93 -2.09 -2.99
CA TYR A 33 -5.44 -2.77 -1.78
C TYR A 33 -3.99 -3.23 -1.90
N ILE A 34 -3.58 -3.71 -3.08
CA ILE A 34 -2.18 -4.11 -3.33
C ILE A 34 -1.25 -2.88 -3.30
N SER A 35 -1.67 -1.73 -3.86
CA SER A 35 -0.89 -0.50 -3.81
C SER A 35 -0.74 0.01 -2.37
N ALA A 36 -1.84 -0.02 -1.60
CA ALA A 36 -1.83 0.34 -0.19
C ALA A 36 -0.89 -0.57 0.62
N ALA A 37 -0.98 -1.89 0.42
CA ALA A 37 -0.10 -2.86 1.08
C ALA A 37 1.38 -2.57 0.80
N THR A 38 1.71 -2.31 -0.47
CA THR A 38 3.07 -2.00 -0.91
C THR A 38 3.57 -0.71 -0.27
N ALA A 39 2.73 0.33 -0.16
CA ALA A 39 3.07 1.58 0.51
C ALA A 39 3.47 1.36 1.97
N PHE A 40 2.72 0.53 2.71
CA PHE A 40 3.05 0.19 4.10
C PHE A 40 4.35 -0.59 4.24
N VAL A 41 4.66 -1.50 3.32
CA VAL A 41 5.94 -2.23 3.32
C VAL A 41 7.11 -1.27 3.09
N PHE A 42 7.04 -0.40 2.08
CA PHE A 42 8.10 0.56 1.79
C PHE A 42 8.31 1.58 2.90
N ASN A 43 7.23 2.02 3.53
CA ASN A 43 7.30 2.90 4.70
C ASN A 43 8.03 2.23 5.87
N SER A 44 7.78 0.93 6.08
CA SER A 44 8.45 0.15 7.13
C SER A 44 9.94 -0.05 6.82
N LEU A 45 10.26 -0.35 5.55
CA LEU A 45 11.64 -0.46 5.07
C LEU A 45 12.42 0.86 5.21
N ALA A 46 11.76 2.01 5.02
CA ALA A 46 12.39 3.32 5.22
C ALA A 46 12.80 3.59 6.69
N MET A 47 12.23 2.84 7.63
CA MET A 47 12.56 2.88 9.06
C MET A 47 13.59 1.82 9.46
N GLU A 48 14.08 0.98 8.53
CA GLU A 48 15.06 -0.07 8.79
C GLU A 48 16.49 0.52 8.88
N PRO A 49 17.20 0.38 10.02
CA PRO A 49 18.56 0.91 10.19
C PRO A 49 19.55 0.40 9.14
N ARG A 50 19.38 -0.85 8.68
CA ARG A 50 20.23 -1.47 7.66
C ARG A 50 20.07 -0.84 6.28
N LEU A 51 18.97 -0.11 6.03
CA LEU A 51 18.64 0.51 4.75
C LEU A 51 18.79 2.03 4.75
N LEU A 52 19.51 2.59 5.74
CA LEU A 52 19.70 4.04 5.86
C LEU A 52 20.27 4.69 4.59
N ALA A 53 21.18 4.01 3.88
CA ALA A 53 21.75 4.49 2.61
C ALA A 53 20.68 4.73 1.53
N TYR A 54 19.59 3.97 1.55
CA TYR A 54 18.50 4.03 0.56
C TYR A 54 17.27 4.79 1.08
N LYS A 55 17.33 5.37 2.29
CA LYS A 55 16.19 6.00 2.96
C LYS A 55 15.48 7.03 2.07
N LYS A 56 16.24 7.89 1.37
CA LYS A 56 15.67 8.90 0.49
C LYS A 56 14.82 8.26 -0.63
N GLY A 57 15.34 7.22 -1.27
CA GLY A 57 14.61 6.49 -2.32
C GLY A 57 13.35 5.83 -1.76
N LEU A 58 13.47 5.11 -0.64
CA LEU A 58 12.34 4.43 0.00
C LEU A 58 11.23 5.40 0.41
N VAL A 59 11.58 6.58 0.94
CA VAL A 59 10.62 7.64 1.29
C VAL A 59 9.92 8.18 0.05
N ILE A 60 10.65 8.47 -1.03
CA ILE A 60 10.07 8.94 -2.29
C ILE A 60 9.09 7.89 -2.86
N THR A 61 9.52 6.62 -2.92
CA THR A 61 8.66 5.53 -3.39
C THR A 61 7.41 5.39 -2.53
N THR A 62 7.54 5.49 -1.20
CA THR A 62 6.40 5.47 -0.28
C THR A 62 5.40 6.58 -0.60
N TRP A 63 5.87 7.82 -0.80
CA TRP A 63 4.99 8.94 -1.13
C TRP A 63 4.30 8.78 -2.48
N VAL A 64 5.01 8.30 -3.50
CA VAL A 64 4.43 8.00 -4.81
C VAL A 64 3.32 6.93 -4.68
N LEU A 65 3.56 5.87 -3.91
CA LEU A 65 2.56 4.82 -3.68
C LEU A 65 1.35 5.34 -2.89
N ILE A 66 1.54 6.20 -1.89
CA ILE A 66 0.44 6.81 -1.14
C ILE A 66 -0.41 7.71 -2.04
N ILE A 67 0.22 8.57 -2.84
CA ILE A 67 -0.49 9.44 -3.79
C ILE A 67 -1.25 8.59 -4.83
N GLY A 68 -0.59 7.58 -5.41
CA GLY A 68 -1.21 6.66 -6.36
C GLY A 68 -2.40 5.91 -5.77
N THR A 69 -2.28 5.45 -4.52
CA THR A 69 -3.39 4.80 -3.79
C THR A 69 -4.55 5.77 -3.56
N GLY A 70 -4.26 7.03 -3.22
CA GLY A 70 -5.27 8.08 -3.09
C GLY A 70 -6.00 8.35 -4.41
N LEU A 71 -5.29 8.41 -5.53
CA LEU A 71 -5.89 8.57 -6.86
C LEU A 71 -6.74 7.35 -7.24
N LEU A 72 -6.26 6.12 -6.96
CA LEU A 72 -7.03 4.90 -7.17
C LEU A 72 -8.30 4.89 -6.34
N LEU A 73 -8.26 5.38 -5.10
CA LEU A 73 -9.44 5.46 -4.24
C LEU A 73 -10.47 6.42 -4.84
N LEU A 74 -10.04 7.62 -5.26
CA LEU A 74 -10.92 8.58 -5.92
C LEU A 74 -11.52 8.01 -7.21
N TRP A 75 -10.70 7.30 -7.98
CA TRP A 75 -11.13 6.65 -9.21
C TRP A 75 -12.17 5.56 -8.92
N LEU A 76 -11.93 4.73 -7.91
CA LEU A 76 -12.86 3.69 -7.50
C LEU A 76 -14.18 4.28 -7.00
N VAL A 77 -14.14 5.33 -6.18
CA VAL A 77 -15.34 6.04 -5.72
C VAL A 77 -16.13 6.59 -6.90
N GLN A 78 -15.47 7.25 -7.85
CA GLN A 78 -16.12 7.89 -9.01
C GLN A 78 -16.79 6.90 -9.98
N PHE A 79 -16.22 5.71 -10.20
CA PHE A 79 -16.69 4.81 -11.26
C PHE A 79 -17.38 3.54 -10.75
N LYS A 80 -17.22 3.20 -9.47
CA LYS A 80 -17.83 2.00 -8.88
C LYS A 80 -18.96 2.33 -7.90
N TYR A 81 -18.89 3.46 -7.20
CA TYR A 81 -19.81 3.78 -6.11
C TYR A 81 -20.65 5.05 -6.32
N LEU A 82 -20.19 6.00 -7.12
CA LEU A 82 -20.98 7.13 -7.66
C LEU A 82 -21.59 6.76 -9.01
#